data_AF-A0A3D3ZG95-F1
#
_entry.id   AF-A0A3D3ZG95-F1
#
_cell.length_a   1.000
_cell.length_b   1.000
_cell.length_c   1.000
_cell.angle_alpha   90.00
_cell.angle_beta   90.00
_cell.angle_gamma   90.00
#
_symmetry.space_group_name_H-M   'P 1'
#
loop_
_entity.id
_entity.type
_entity.pdbx_description
1 polymer ?
#
loop_
_entity_poly.entity_id
_entity_poly.type
_entity_poly.pdbx_seq_one_letter_code
_entity_poly.pdbx_strand_id
1 'polypeptide(L)'
;RQEFNRADALENNGRKGTVGFALTTLQRRLASSPEAIYQSLKRRKERLERRLEEARQARQEVDAPLELFQGLPLISDDDLEDLEDVPDAELEETEERVVDQASAARTIAELEVEIALLARLEELAHQVRRSGTDRKWEGLASLLQNNAEMFDAEGQRRKLVIFTEHRDTLNYLTDR
;
A
#
# COMPACT_ATOMS: atom_id res chain seq x y z
N ARG A 1 -1.69 12.08 16.97
CA ARG A 1 -2.80 13.02 17.22
C ARG A 1 -2.88 14.13 16.16
N GLN A 2 -1.77 14.78 15.78
CA GLN A 2 -1.81 15.82 14.73
C GLN A 2 -2.23 15.30 13.34
N GLU A 3 -1.83 14.09 12.95
CA GLU A 3 -2.21 13.50 11.65
C GLU A 3 -3.69 13.13 11.53
N PHE A 4 -4.33 12.71 12.63
CA PHE A 4 -5.78 12.46 12.63
C PHE A 4 -6.57 13.77 12.39
N ASN A 5 -6.16 14.86 13.05
CA ASN A 5 -6.78 16.17 12.82
C ASN A 5 -6.55 16.70 11.39
N ARG A 6 -5.49 16.25 10.69
CA ARG A 6 -5.26 16.56 9.26
C ARG A 6 -6.14 15.74 8.33
N ALA A 7 -6.40 14.47 8.66
CA ALA A 7 -7.37 13.65 7.94
C ALA A 7 -8.77 14.27 7.99
N ASP A 8 -9.17 14.81 9.15
CA ASP A 8 -10.45 15.54 9.29
C ASP A 8 -10.52 16.80 8.39
N ALA A 9 -9.38 17.45 8.12
CA ALA A 9 -9.32 18.58 7.18
C ALA A 9 -9.39 18.17 5.70
N LEU A 10 -9.11 16.89 5.37
CA LEU A 10 -9.36 16.31 4.06
C LEU A 10 -10.84 15.90 3.88
N GLU A 11 -11.52 15.49 4.96
CA GLU A 11 -12.96 15.19 4.91
C GLU A 11 -13.78 16.39 4.41
N ASN A 12 -13.41 17.61 4.81
CA ASN A 12 -14.09 18.85 4.41
C ASN A 12 -13.87 19.24 2.93
N ASN A 13 -12.92 18.63 2.22
CA ASN A 13 -12.61 18.91 0.81
C ASN A 13 -13.21 17.86 -0.16
N GLY A 14 -14.13 17.01 0.30
CA GLY A 14 -14.72 15.96 -0.54
C GLY A 14 -13.80 14.77 -0.81
N ARG A 15 -12.74 14.58 -0.01
CA ARG A 15 -11.77 13.47 -0.14
C ARG A 15 -11.94 12.37 0.93
N LYS A 16 -13.12 12.32 1.55
CA LYS A 16 -13.41 11.40 2.66
C LYS A 16 -13.38 9.94 2.21
N GLY A 17 -13.97 9.61 1.06
CA GLY A 17 -13.95 8.25 0.51
C GLY A 17 -12.55 7.78 0.15
N THR A 18 -11.75 8.62 -0.53
CA THR A 18 -10.35 8.33 -0.89
C THR A 18 -9.49 7.94 0.33
N VAL A 19 -9.59 8.69 1.44
CA VAL A 19 -8.81 8.42 2.66
C VAL A 19 -9.27 7.12 3.34
N GLY A 20 -10.59 6.92 3.46
CA GLY A 20 -11.16 5.70 4.04
C GLY A 20 -10.80 4.45 3.24
N PHE A 21 -10.88 4.54 1.92
CA PHE A 21 -10.48 3.47 1.01
C PHE A 21 -8.98 3.18 1.13
N ALA A 22 -8.13 4.21 1.07
CA ALA A 22 -6.68 4.04 1.23
C ALA A 22 -6.32 3.35 2.56
N LEU A 23 -7.00 3.71 3.66
CA LEU A 23 -6.80 3.07 4.95
C LEU A 23 -7.20 1.59 4.91
N THR A 24 -8.36 1.28 4.34
CA THR A 24 -8.87 -0.09 4.21
C THR A 24 -7.94 -0.95 3.36
N THR A 25 -7.45 -0.41 2.24
CA THR A 25 -6.49 -1.08 1.36
C THR A 25 -5.15 -1.35 2.08
N LEU A 26 -4.61 -0.37 2.80
CA LEU A 26 -3.38 -0.60 3.59
C LEU A 26 -3.58 -1.64 4.70
N GLN A 27 -4.76 -1.69 5.34
CA GLN A 27 -5.10 -2.70 6.33
C GLN A 27 -5.19 -4.10 5.71
N ARG A 28 -5.82 -4.25 4.54
CA ARG A 28 -5.85 -5.52 3.79
C ARG A 28 -4.44 -5.98 3.42
N ARG A 29 -3.58 -5.09 2.92
CA ARG A 29 -2.18 -5.39 2.60
C ARG A 29 -1.37 -5.83 3.83
N LEU A 30 -1.55 -5.15 4.95
CA LEU A 30 -0.93 -5.53 6.24
C LEU A 30 -1.38 -6.92 6.71
N ALA A 31 -2.65 -7.27 6.53
CA ALA A 31 -3.20 -8.60 6.85
C ALA A 31 -2.79 -9.68 5.83
N SER A 32 -2.40 -9.27 4.62
CA SER A 32 -2.02 -10.17 3.54
C SER A 32 -0.62 -10.76 3.76
N SER A 33 0.40 -9.91 3.85
CA SER A 33 1.79 -10.28 4.16
C SER A 33 2.64 -9.07 4.57
N PRO A 34 3.77 -9.27 5.29
CA PRO A 34 4.74 -8.22 5.56
C PRO A 34 5.34 -7.60 4.29
N GLU A 35 5.45 -8.38 3.21
CA GLU A 35 5.92 -7.89 1.91
C GLU A 35 4.94 -6.89 1.32
N ALA A 36 3.64 -7.20 1.29
CA ALA A 36 2.65 -6.35 0.66
C ALA A 36 2.59 -4.95 1.29
N ILE A 37 2.58 -4.87 2.64
CA ILE A 37 2.61 -3.58 3.31
C ILE A 37 3.94 -2.85 3.14
N TYR A 38 5.07 -3.56 3.17
CA TYR A 38 6.40 -2.98 2.94
C TYR A 38 6.48 -2.33 1.55
N GLN A 39 6.07 -3.06 0.51
CA GLN A 39 6.11 -2.59 -0.86
C GLN A 39 5.16 -1.41 -1.09
N SER A 40 3.95 -1.42 -0.50
CA SER A 40 3.05 -0.26 -0.54
C SER A 40 3.66 0.99 0.06
N LEU A 41 4.25 0.88 1.24
CA LEU A 41 4.88 2.02 1.93
C LEU A 41 6.08 2.55 1.14
N LYS A 42 6.91 1.64 0.62
CA LYS A 42 8.07 1.98 -0.21
C LYS A 42 7.65 2.72 -1.48
N ARG A 43 6.73 2.15 -2.27
CA ARG A 43 6.26 2.76 -3.52
C ARG A 43 5.62 4.13 -3.28
N ARG A 44 4.80 4.26 -2.21
CA ARG A 44 4.21 5.54 -1.81
C ARG A 44 5.28 6.57 -1.44
N LYS A 45 6.27 6.19 -0.63
CA LYS A 45 7.38 7.09 -0.24
C LYS A 45 8.13 7.59 -1.47
N GLU A 46 8.55 6.67 -2.35
CA GLU A 46 9.30 7.01 -3.58
C GLU A 46 8.50 7.95 -4.49
N ARG A 47 7.17 7.77 -4.58
CA ARG A 47 6.29 8.67 -5.34
C ARG A 47 6.20 10.06 -4.72
N LEU A 48 6.05 10.16 -3.40
CA LEU A 48 6.02 11.45 -2.71
C LEU A 48 7.39 12.16 -2.75
N GLU A 49 8.49 11.43 -2.70
CA GLU A 49 9.86 11.97 -2.87
C GLU A 49 10.04 12.59 -4.26
N ARG A 50 9.61 11.91 -5.33
CA ARG A 50 9.62 12.48 -6.69
C ARG A 50 8.82 13.78 -6.79
N ARG A 51 7.63 13.81 -6.21
CA ARG A 51 6.79 15.02 -6.20
C ARG A 51 7.39 16.15 -5.36
N LEU A 52 8.08 15.83 -4.28
CA LEU A 52 8.81 16.83 -3.48
C LEU A 52 9.92 17.47 -4.32
N GLU A 53 10.66 16.68 -5.10
CA GLU A 53 11.68 17.19 -6.01
C GLU A 53 11.08 18.09 -7.11
N GLU A 54 10.00 17.64 -7.76
CA GLU A 54 9.26 18.43 -8.76
C GLU A 54 8.75 19.75 -8.17
N ALA A 55 8.13 19.72 -6.98
CA ALA A 55 7.61 20.90 -6.31
C ALA A 55 8.72 21.89 -5.91
N ARG A 56 9.90 21.40 -5.50
CA ARG A 56 11.07 22.24 -5.19
C ARG A 56 11.63 22.93 -6.44
N GLN A 57 11.63 22.25 -7.58
CA GLN A 57 12.04 22.84 -8.86
C GLN A 57 11.05 23.91 -9.33
N ALA A 58 9.75 23.64 -9.28
CA ALA A 58 8.72 24.59 -9.70
C ALA A 58 8.64 25.85 -8.81
N ARG A 59 8.87 25.71 -7.50
CA ARG A 59 8.87 26.85 -6.56
C ARG A 59 10.05 27.81 -6.71
N GLN A 60 11.11 27.43 -7.43
CA GLN A 60 12.15 28.40 -7.81
C GLN A 60 11.61 29.45 -8.79
N GLU A 61 10.46 29.20 -9.43
CA GLU A 61 9.86 30.11 -10.42
C GLU A 61 8.70 30.96 -9.86
N VAL A 62 7.88 30.49 -8.90
CA VAL A 62 6.79 31.27 -8.24
C VAL A 62 6.44 30.73 -6.84
N ASP A 63 6.12 31.60 -5.88
CA ASP A 63 5.68 31.27 -4.49
C ASP A 63 4.20 30.81 -4.41
N ALA A 64 3.84 29.79 -5.19
CA ALA A 64 2.49 29.22 -5.23
C ALA A 64 2.29 28.08 -4.18
N PRO A 65 1.03 27.78 -3.81
CA PRO A 65 0.67 26.58 -3.04
C PRO A 65 1.11 25.29 -3.76
N LEU A 66 1.39 24.21 -3.00
CA LEU A 66 1.71 22.92 -3.61
C LEU A 66 0.45 22.28 -4.20
N GLU A 67 0.39 22.19 -5.52
CA GLU A 67 -0.61 21.37 -6.20
C GLU A 67 -0.05 19.99 -6.53
N LEU A 68 0.11 19.17 -5.48
CA LEU A 68 0.69 17.81 -5.53
C LEU A 68 0.06 16.85 -6.55
N PHE A 69 -1.17 17.14 -7.00
CA PHE A 69 -1.96 16.29 -7.90
C PHE A 69 -2.53 17.08 -9.10
N GLN A 70 -1.99 18.26 -9.39
CA GLN A 70 -2.45 19.07 -10.52
C GLN A 70 -2.31 18.29 -11.83
N GLY A 71 -3.40 18.18 -12.60
CA GLY A 71 -3.42 17.45 -13.87
C GLY A 71 -3.60 15.93 -13.77
N LEU A 72 -3.68 15.36 -12.57
CA LEU A 72 -4.14 13.98 -12.40
C LEU A 72 -5.64 13.95 -12.12
N PRO A 73 -6.40 13.01 -12.72
CA PRO A 73 -7.78 12.78 -12.32
C PRO A 73 -7.80 12.42 -10.84
N LEU A 74 -8.51 13.21 -10.04
CA LEU A 74 -8.86 12.84 -8.68
C LEU A 74 -9.80 11.65 -8.77
N ILE A 75 -9.51 10.60 -8.00
CA ILE A 75 -10.39 9.44 -7.92
C ILE A 75 -11.60 9.87 -7.09
N SER A 76 -12.75 9.90 -7.74
CA SER A 76 -14.04 10.21 -7.15
C SER A 76 -14.60 9.01 -6.39
N ASP A 77 -15.63 9.24 -5.57
CA ASP A 77 -16.30 8.13 -4.87
C ASP A 77 -16.99 7.18 -5.87
N ASP A 78 -17.51 7.69 -6.99
CA ASP A 78 -18.08 6.86 -8.07
C ASP A 78 -17.00 5.95 -8.70
N ASP A 79 -15.78 6.48 -8.93
CA ASP A 79 -14.67 5.66 -9.43
C ASP A 79 -14.29 4.54 -8.44
N LEU A 80 -14.47 4.76 -7.14
CA LEU A 80 -14.22 3.78 -6.08
C LEU A 80 -15.26 2.66 -6.04
N GLU A 81 -16.51 2.95 -6.40
CA GLU A 81 -17.58 1.95 -6.49
C GLU A 81 -17.37 1.03 -7.69
N ASP A 82 -16.88 1.56 -8.81
CA ASP A 82 -16.60 0.79 -10.04
C ASP A 82 -15.36 -0.13 -9.93
N LEU A 83 -14.53 0.03 -8.90
CA LEU A 83 -13.33 -0.80 -8.68
C LEU A 83 -13.66 -2.28 -8.42
N GLU A 84 -14.88 -2.65 -8.05
CA GLU A 84 -15.27 -4.05 -7.85
C GLU A 84 -15.34 -4.84 -9.16
N ASP A 85 -15.52 -4.15 -10.30
CA ASP A 85 -15.72 -4.75 -11.62
C ASP A 85 -14.45 -4.75 -12.50
N VAL A 86 -13.34 -4.17 -12.02
CA VAL A 86 -12.09 -4.10 -12.80
C VAL A 86 -11.24 -5.38 -12.63
N PRO A 87 -10.42 -5.76 -13.64
CA PRO A 87 -9.50 -6.88 -13.52
C PRO A 87 -8.48 -6.70 -12.38
N ASP A 88 -8.07 -7.79 -11.71
CA ASP A 88 -7.14 -7.77 -10.56
C ASP A 88 -5.87 -6.94 -10.78
N ALA A 89 -5.31 -6.96 -11.99
CA ALA A 89 -4.11 -6.19 -12.32
C ALA A 89 -4.36 -4.67 -12.34
N GLU A 90 -5.53 -4.24 -12.82
CA GLU A 90 -5.95 -2.84 -12.88
C GLU A 90 -6.45 -2.36 -11.51
N LEU A 91 -7.07 -3.27 -10.73
CA LEU A 91 -7.46 -3.05 -9.34
C LEU A 91 -6.25 -2.62 -8.49
N GLU A 92 -5.15 -3.39 -8.55
CA GLU A 92 -3.97 -3.14 -7.73
C GLU A 92 -3.28 -1.80 -8.09
N GLU A 93 -3.24 -1.43 -9.37
CA GLU A 93 -2.70 -0.14 -9.82
C GLU A 93 -3.57 1.03 -9.35
N THR A 94 -4.89 0.89 -9.45
CA THR A 94 -5.84 1.91 -9.04
C THR A 94 -5.81 2.10 -7.53
N GLU A 95 -5.79 1.02 -6.76
CA GLU A 95 -5.60 1.03 -5.30
C GLU A 95 -4.34 1.81 -4.89
N GLU A 96 -3.22 1.60 -5.59
CA GLU A 96 -1.99 2.32 -5.32
C GLU A 96 -2.11 3.82 -5.56
N ARG A 97 -2.77 4.20 -6.66
CA ARG A 97 -3.06 5.61 -6.94
C ARG A 97 -3.93 6.24 -5.87
N VAL A 98 -4.98 5.54 -5.39
CA VAL A 98 -5.84 6.03 -4.30
C VAL A 98 -5.03 6.24 -3.02
N VAL A 99 -4.18 5.27 -2.67
CA VAL A 99 -3.31 5.34 -1.49
C VAL A 99 -2.36 6.54 -1.55
N ASP A 100 -1.88 6.90 -2.74
CA ASP A 100 -1.07 8.11 -2.92
C ASP A 100 -1.91 9.39 -2.80
N GLN A 101 -3.11 9.42 -3.39
CA GLN A 101 -4.02 10.57 -3.37
C GLN A 101 -4.56 10.90 -1.98
N ALA A 102 -4.49 9.95 -1.05
CA ALA A 102 -4.83 10.15 0.35
C ALA A 102 -3.83 11.05 1.13
N SER A 103 -2.74 11.52 0.53
CA SER A 103 -1.84 12.50 1.16
C SER A 103 -2.57 13.80 1.50
N ALA A 104 -2.38 14.28 2.73
CA ALA A 104 -2.97 15.52 3.24
C ALA A 104 -2.07 16.74 3.07
N ALA A 105 -0.82 16.55 2.62
CA ALA A 105 0.17 17.61 2.56
C ALA A 105 -0.24 18.72 1.58
N ARG A 106 -0.29 19.96 2.07
CA ARG A 106 -0.59 21.17 1.27
C ARG A 106 0.64 22.05 1.06
N THR A 107 1.76 21.74 1.73
CA THR A 107 3.02 22.48 1.62
C THR A 107 4.22 21.53 1.56
N ILE A 108 5.37 22.04 1.11
CA ILE A 108 6.65 21.30 1.09
C ILE A 108 6.98 20.75 2.47
N ALA A 109 6.86 21.58 3.50
CA ALA A 109 7.18 21.18 4.88
C ALA A 109 6.26 20.06 5.37
N GLU A 110 4.99 20.06 4.98
CA GLU A 110 4.06 18.97 5.32
C GLU A 110 4.40 17.68 4.57
N LEU A 111 4.75 17.80 3.29
CA LEU A 111 5.15 16.67 2.46
C LEU A 111 6.44 16.02 2.99
N GLU A 112 7.42 16.81 3.41
CA GLU A 112 8.65 16.33 4.05
C GLU A 112 8.36 15.57 5.35
N VAL A 113 7.43 16.06 6.17
CA VAL A 113 7.01 15.38 7.40
C VAL A 113 6.33 14.05 7.08
N GLU A 114 5.46 14.01 6.08
CA GLU A 114 4.79 12.78 5.63
C GLU A 114 5.79 11.76 5.10
N ILE A 115 6.74 12.17 4.25
CA ILE A 115 7.81 11.30 3.74
C ILE A 115 8.65 10.73 4.89
N ALA A 116 9.01 11.56 5.87
CA ALA A 116 9.77 11.10 7.05
C ALA A 116 8.98 10.10 7.90
N LEU A 117 7.65 10.23 7.97
CA LEU A 117 6.79 9.24 8.61
C LEU A 117 6.74 7.94 7.81
N LEU A 118 6.57 8.01 6.49
CA LEU A 118 6.56 6.85 5.61
C LEU A 118 7.89 6.08 5.67
N ALA A 119 9.03 6.78 5.70
CA ALA A 119 10.34 6.16 5.85
C ALA A 119 10.46 5.35 7.15
N ARG A 120 9.89 5.85 8.27
CA ARG A 120 9.84 5.10 9.53
C ARG A 120 8.94 3.88 9.45
N LEU A 121 7.78 4.00 8.80
CA LEU A 121 6.85 2.89 8.62
C LEU A 121 7.42 1.82 7.67
N GLU A 122 8.07 2.23 6.59
CA GLU A 122 8.76 1.34 5.65
C GLU A 122 9.84 0.52 6.39
N GLU A 123 10.68 1.17 7.20
CA GLU A 123 11.71 0.48 7.96
C GLU A 123 11.12 -0.50 8.99
N LEU A 124 10.02 -0.12 9.66
CA LEU A 124 9.32 -1.04 10.57
C LEU A 124 8.77 -2.26 9.82
N ALA A 125 8.12 -2.05 8.68
CA ALA A 125 7.60 -3.14 7.84
C ALA A 125 8.74 -4.04 7.32
N HIS A 126 9.87 -3.44 6.94
CA HIS A 126 11.07 -4.15 6.51
C HIS A 126 11.66 -5.02 7.64
N GLN A 127 11.68 -4.52 8.87
CA GLN A 127 12.14 -5.30 10.04
C GLN A 127 11.24 -6.52 10.29
N VAL A 128 9.92 -6.35 10.22
CA VAL A 128 8.95 -7.45 10.37
C VAL A 128 9.10 -8.47 9.25
N ARG A 129 9.27 -8.01 8.01
CA ARG A 129 9.56 -8.89 6.86
C ARG A 129 10.85 -9.70 7.06
N ARG A 130 11.90 -9.06 7.59
CA ARG A 130 13.20 -9.69 7.84
C ARG A 130 13.21 -10.62 9.04
N SER A 131 12.39 -10.38 10.05
CA SER A 131 12.32 -11.26 11.23
C SER A 131 11.84 -12.65 10.86
N GLY A 132 11.05 -12.78 9.79
CA GLY A 132 10.53 -14.07 9.31
C GLY A 132 9.47 -14.68 10.24
N THR A 133 9.08 -13.98 11.31
CA THR A 133 8.13 -14.42 12.34
C THR A 133 6.68 -14.13 11.94
N ASP A 134 6.39 -14.18 10.63
CA ASP A 134 5.03 -13.95 10.14
C ASP A 134 4.19 -15.18 10.43
N ARG A 135 3.20 -15.03 11.31
CA ARG A 135 2.40 -16.15 11.82
C ARG A 135 1.58 -16.84 10.71
N LYS A 136 1.18 -16.10 9.67
CA LYS A 136 0.43 -16.63 8.53
C LYS A 136 1.34 -17.50 7.66
N TRP A 137 2.56 -17.05 7.41
CA TRP A 137 3.62 -17.80 6.75
C TRP A 137 4.04 -19.03 7.55
N GLU A 138 4.33 -18.90 8.85
CA GLU A 138 4.68 -20.04 9.71
C GLU A 138 3.58 -21.11 9.70
N GLY A 139 2.31 -20.66 9.77
CA GLY A 139 1.16 -21.54 9.66
C GLY A 139 1.10 -22.26 8.31
N LEU A 140 1.23 -21.52 7.20
CA LEU A 140 1.25 -22.09 5.85
C LEU A 140 2.42 -23.07 5.67
N ALA A 141 3.64 -22.68 6.04
CA ALA A 141 4.83 -23.52 5.94
C ALA A 141 4.68 -24.83 6.72
N SER A 142 4.13 -24.74 7.95
CA SER A 142 3.83 -25.93 8.75
C SER A 142 2.81 -26.85 8.09
N LEU A 143 1.73 -26.30 7.52
CA LEU A 143 0.74 -27.07 6.77
C LEU A 143 1.34 -27.76 5.53
N LEU A 144 2.22 -27.08 4.82
CA LEU A 144 2.86 -27.60 3.61
C LEU A 144 3.91 -28.68 3.87
N GLN A 145 4.53 -28.67 5.06
CA GLN A 145 5.63 -29.58 5.42
C GLN A 145 5.18 -30.75 6.31
N ASN A 146 4.25 -30.51 7.25
CA ASN A 146 3.95 -31.45 8.34
C ASN A 146 2.58 -32.14 8.19
N ASN A 147 1.84 -31.89 7.12
CA ASN A 147 0.51 -32.47 6.93
C ASN A 147 0.56 -33.72 6.03
N ALA A 148 0.13 -34.87 6.55
CA ALA A 148 0.00 -36.11 5.78
C ALA A 148 -0.97 -35.97 4.59
N GLU A 149 -1.93 -35.04 4.66
CA GLU A 149 -2.85 -34.72 3.56
C GLU A 149 -2.16 -34.12 2.34
N MET A 150 -0.91 -33.65 2.50
CA MET A 150 -0.07 -33.20 1.38
C MET A 150 0.39 -34.34 0.48
N PHE A 151 0.15 -35.59 0.88
CA PHE A 151 0.53 -36.77 0.13
C PHE A 151 -0.73 -37.57 -0.27
N ASP A 152 -0.70 -38.22 -1.43
CA ASP A 152 -1.69 -39.22 -1.81
C ASP A 152 -1.38 -40.59 -1.19
N ALA A 153 -2.21 -41.59 -1.51
CA ALA A 153 -2.05 -42.94 -0.95
C ALA A 153 -0.74 -43.61 -1.39
N GLU A 154 -0.17 -43.15 -2.50
CA GLU A 154 1.08 -43.59 -3.11
C GLU A 154 2.30 -42.84 -2.57
N GLY A 155 2.09 -41.87 -1.68
CA GLY A 155 3.14 -41.05 -1.08
C GLY A 155 3.68 -39.94 -2.01
N GLN A 156 2.98 -39.63 -3.10
CA GLN A 156 3.31 -38.50 -3.97
C GLN A 156 2.72 -37.20 -3.44
N ARG A 157 3.43 -36.10 -3.64
CA ARG A 157 2.99 -34.79 -3.17
C ARG A 157 1.82 -34.28 -4.02
N ARG A 158 0.72 -33.89 -3.37
CA ARG A 158 -0.45 -33.32 -4.04
C ARG A 158 -0.15 -31.95 -4.62
N LYS A 159 -0.82 -31.64 -5.73
CA LYS A 159 -0.80 -30.29 -6.31
C LYS A 159 -1.67 -29.36 -5.46
N LEU A 160 -1.18 -28.16 -5.23
CA LEU A 160 -1.90 -27.09 -4.54
C LEU A 160 -2.05 -25.87 -5.44
N VAL A 161 -3.14 -25.15 -5.24
CA VAL A 161 -3.34 -23.81 -5.80
C VAL A 161 -3.55 -22.88 -4.62
N ILE A 162 -2.72 -21.84 -4.52
CA ILE A 162 -2.80 -20.82 -3.47
C ILE A 162 -3.29 -19.54 -4.13
N PHE A 163 -4.34 -18.96 -3.55
CA PHE A 163 -4.88 -17.67 -3.98
C PHE A 163 -4.39 -16.57 -3.04
N THR A 164 -3.89 -15.48 -3.63
CA THR A 164 -3.45 -14.29 -2.92
C THR A 164 -4.05 -13.07 -3.58
N GLU A 165 -4.51 -12.12 -2.77
CA GLU A 165 -5.11 -10.87 -3.26
C GLU A 165 -4.08 -9.93 -3.92
N HIS A 166 -2.84 -9.92 -3.43
CA HIS A 166 -1.81 -8.97 -3.89
C HIS A 166 -0.63 -9.70 -4.52
N ARG A 167 -0.07 -9.13 -5.58
CA ARG A 167 1.09 -9.70 -6.29
C ARG A 167 2.34 -9.72 -5.42
N ASP A 168 2.50 -8.73 -4.55
CA ASP A 168 3.60 -8.70 -3.59
C ASP A 168 3.56 -9.92 -2.63
N THR A 169 2.36 -10.36 -2.21
CA THR A 169 2.22 -11.57 -1.40
C THR A 169 2.57 -12.83 -2.19
N LEU A 170 2.20 -12.90 -3.48
CA LEU A 170 2.62 -14.01 -4.35
C LEU A 170 4.15 -14.07 -4.49
N ASN A 171 4.80 -12.94 -4.74
CA ASN A 171 6.25 -12.85 -4.85
C ASN A 171 6.92 -13.29 -3.54
N TYR A 172 6.40 -12.82 -2.40
CA TYR A 172 6.88 -13.21 -1.08
C TYR A 172 6.82 -14.73 -0.84
N LEU A 173 5.73 -15.38 -1.25
CA LEU A 173 5.57 -16.83 -1.15
C LEU A 173 6.49 -17.60 -2.11
N THR A 174 6.85 -17.00 -3.24
CA THR A 174 7.71 -17.63 -4.26
C THR A 174 9.19 -17.60 -3.85
N ASP A 175 9.61 -16.53 -3.17
CA ASP A 175 11.00 -16.34 -2.73
C ASP A 175 11.37 -17.16 -1.48
N ARG A 176 10.40 -17.75 -0.79
CA ARG A 176 10.55 -18.44 0.51
C ARG A 176 10.45 -19.97 0.38
#